data_AF-A0A094IIS3-F1
#
_entry.id   AF-A0A094IIS3-F1
#
_cell.length_a   1.000
_cell.length_b   1.000
_cell.length_c   1.000
_cell.angle_alpha   90.00
_cell.angle_beta   90.00
_cell.angle_gamma   90.00
#
_symmetry.space_group_name_H-M   'P 1'
#
loop_
_entity.id
_entity.type
_entity.pdbx_description
1 polymer ?
#
loop_
_entity_poly.entity_id
_entity_poly.type
_entity_poly.pdbx_seq_one_letter_code
_entity_poly.pdbx_strand_id
1 'polypeptide(L)'
;MAPNTRNQIREPEPEADIQDVPTETETLQSIEVMSATQLTDAQQLATARKQVRQLQEQLDQAVTASQRSTSKRSSPEPSDYASTVRLKDPDPLTDGALPSFDNWRIQIEDKFLINARMFNSEQVKMAYIFNRTADVAQKHLAPRYRKGPDPFTSATGMIDYLAEILQNPFESQDACIDFRKLIMKEDETFAEFYTHFLHLAGIGNIPTDDLQPDLYDKLTPALQQSVLPFLDTLLTSKALAHKCLLVTELLRNVAESLRLFGERRN
;
A
#
# COMPACT_ATOMS: atom_id res chain seq x y z
N MET A 1 50.29 -50.92 -52.78
CA MET A 1 50.20 -49.58 -53.41
C MET A 1 50.84 -48.57 -52.47
N ALA A 2 51.97 -47.99 -52.85
CA ALA A 2 52.43 -46.68 -52.34
C ALA A 2 51.91 -45.60 -53.33
N PRO A 3 51.72 -44.32 -52.95
CA PRO A 3 52.80 -43.37 -52.61
C PRO A 3 52.45 -42.49 -51.37
N ASN A 4 53.35 -41.91 -50.58
CA ASN A 4 54.46 -40.96 -50.81
C ASN A 4 54.02 -39.57 -51.33
N THR A 5 54.07 -38.54 -50.47
CA THR A 5 54.54 -37.13 -50.64
C THR A 5 53.85 -36.24 -49.57
N ARG A 6 54.39 -35.19 -48.94
CA ARG A 6 55.66 -34.44 -49.01
C ARG A 6 55.71 -33.45 -47.82
N ASN A 7 56.92 -33.23 -47.29
CA ASN A 7 57.35 -32.24 -46.30
C ASN A 7 56.95 -30.76 -46.56
N GLN A 8 56.78 -29.98 -45.47
CA GLN A 8 57.49 -28.70 -45.15
C GLN A 8 56.97 -28.09 -43.82
N ILE A 9 57.71 -28.17 -42.71
CA ILE A 9 58.57 -27.14 -42.05
C ILE A 9 57.87 -25.78 -41.77
N ARG A 10 57.52 -25.49 -40.49
CA ARG A 10 57.80 -24.22 -39.76
C ARG A 10 57.29 -24.24 -38.30
N GLU A 11 58.20 -24.09 -37.34
CA GLU A 11 58.18 -23.04 -36.29
C GLU A 11 57.44 -23.43 -34.98
N PRO A 12 57.74 -22.76 -33.84
CA PRO A 12 57.93 -23.39 -32.53
C PRO A 12 56.62 -23.57 -31.76
N GLU A 13 56.47 -24.66 -30.99
CA GLU A 13 55.38 -24.73 -30.01
C GLU A 13 55.84 -24.19 -28.64
N PRO A 14 55.05 -23.28 -28.03
CA PRO A 14 55.34 -22.68 -26.75
C PRO A 14 54.96 -23.60 -25.59
N GLU A 15 55.56 -23.29 -24.45
CA GLU A 15 55.33 -23.88 -23.14
C GLU A 15 53.83 -23.92 -22.77
N ALA A 16 53.47 -24.93 -21.99
CA ALA A 16 52.17 -25.09 -21.38
C ALA A 16 51.78 -23.83 -20.56
N ASP A 17 50.80 -23.08 -21.03
CA ASP A 17 50.16 -22.01 -20.27
C ASP A 17 49.13 -22.62 -19.30
N ILE A 18 49.63 -22.90 -18.10
CA ILE A 18 49.03 -22.58 -16.80
C ILE A 18 47.50 -22.61 -16.76
N GLN A 19 47.00 -23.69 -16.18
CA GLN A 19 45.69 -23.69 -15.51
C GLN A 19 45.69 -22.57 -14.46
N ASP A 20 44.80 -21.59 -14.63
CA ASP A 20 44.52 -20.55 -13.66
C ASP A 20 43.84 -21.19 -12.43
N VAL A 21 44.67 -21.69 -11.52
CA VAL A 21 44.27 -22.15 -10.20
C VAL A 21 44.24 -20.91 -9.29
N PRO A 22 43.08 -20.53 -8.72
CA PRO A 22 43.02 -19.39 -7.82
C PRO A 22 43.96 -19.66 -6.64
N THR A 23 44.94 -18.78 -6.49
CA THR A 23 46.05 -18.95 -5.56
C THR A 23 45.51 -18.87 -4.12
N GLU A 24 46.01 -19.72 -3.20
CA GLU A 24 45.57 -19.79 -1.78
C GLU A 24 45.47 -18.42 -1.08
N THR A 25 46.21 -17.42 -1.55
CA THR A 25 46.17 -16.03 -1.07
C THR A 25 44.85 -15.29 -1.36
N GLU A 26 44.18 -15.54 -2.49
CA GLU A 26 42.89 -14.90 -2.82
C GLU A 26 41.72 -15.47 -1.99
N THR A 27 41.76 -16.77 -1.70
CA THR A 27 40.77 -17.41 -0.82
C THR A 27 40.90 -16.96 0.63
N LEU A 28 42.12 -16.74 1.12
CA LEU A 28 42.36 -16.28 2.49
C LEU A 28 41.99 -14.80 2.66
N GLN A 29 42.29 -13.93 1.70
CA GLN A 29 41.86 -12.52 1.75
C GLN A 29 40.33 -12.37 1.71
N SER A 30 39.63 -13.20 0.94
CA SER A 30 38.16 -13.18 0.88
C SER A 30 37.50 -13.63 2.19
N ILE A 31 38.08 -14.64 2.86
CA ILE A 31 37.62 -15.12 4.18
C ILE A 31 37.89 -14.07 5.27
N GLU A 32 39.05 -13.41 5.23
CA GLU A 32 39.46 -12.41 6.21
C GLU A 32 38.57 -11.16 6.12
N VAL A 33 38.26 -10.68 4.92
CA VAL A 33 37.34 -9.54 4.69
C VAL A 33 35.90 -9.88 5.10
N MET A 34 35.39 -11.08 4.81
CA MET A 34 34.07 -11.52 5.27
C MET A 34 33.99 -11.62 6.80
N SER A 35 35.04 -12.12 7.46
CA SER A 35 35.10 -12.22 8.92
C SER A 35 35.16 -10.85 9.61
N ALA A 36 35.91 -9.91 9.05
CA ALA A 36 36.00 -8.54 9.55
C ALA A 36 34.67 -7.79 9.41
N THR A 37 33.95 -7.99 8.29
CA THR A 37 32.64 -7.37 8.04
C THR A 37 31.58 -7.88 9.02
N GLN A 38 31.53 -9.19 9.28
CA GLN A 38 30.62 -9.80 10.26
C GLN A 38 30.91 -9.35 11.70
N LEU A 39 32.20 -9.13 12.04
CA LEU A 39 32.60 -8.60 13.34
C LEU A 39 32.16 -7.14 13.54
N THR A 40 32.25 -6.30 12.51
CA THR A 40 31.74 -4.91 12.57
C THR A 40 30.22 -4.85 12.70
N ASP A 41 29.49 -5.70 11.99
CA ASP A 41 28.02 -5.73 12.07
C ASP A 41 27.55 -6.22 13.45
N ALA A 42 28.23 -7.21 14.02
CA ALA A 42 27.94 -7.70 15.37
C ALA A 42 28.24 -6.64 16.45
N GLN A 43 29.29 -5.84 16.28
CA GLN A 43 29.62 -4.72 17.19
C GLN A 43 28.62 -3.57 17.07
N GLN A 44 28.16 -3.24 15.85
CA GLN A 44 27.12 -2.24 15.63
C GLN A 44 25.78 -2.69 16.24
N LEU A 45 25.41 -3.96 16.07
CA LEU A 45 24.20 -4.52 16.67
C LEU A 45 24.26 -4.56 18.20
N ALA A 46 25.42 -4.87 18.80
CA ALA A 46 25.62 -4.81 20.24
C ALA A 46 25.48 -3.39 20.79
N THR A 47 26.00 -2.39 20.06
CA THR A 47 25.90 -0.98 20.43
C THR A 47 24.47 -0.48 20.32
N ALA A 48 23.76 -0.80 19.24
CA ALA A 48 22.35 -0.48 19.06
C ALA A 48 21.47 -1.10 20.16
N ARG A 49 21.71 -2.37 20.51
CA ARG A 49 20.99 -3.05 21.62
C ARG A 49 21.24 -2.39 22.98
N LYS A 50 22.43 -1.82 23.20
CA LYS A 50 22.75 -1.08 24.43
C LYS A 50 22.03 0.27 24.47
N GLN A 51 21.97 0.99 23.34
CA GLN A 51 21.22 2.24 23.22
C GLN A 51 19.71 2.03 23.42
N VAL A 52 19.14 0.98 22.82
CA VAL A 52 17.72 0.64 22.99
C VAL A 52 17.40 0.37 24.46
N ARG A 53 18.22 -0.44 25.16
CA ARG A 53 18.04 -0.69 26.60
C ARG A 53 18.10 0.59 27.43
N GLN A 54 19.04 1.49 27.12
CA GLN A 54 19.17 2.76 27.82
C GLN A 54 17.97 3.69 27.59
N LEU A 55 17.42 3.73 26.37
CA LEU A 55 16.21 4.48 26.06
C LEU A 55 14.96 3.88 26.75
N GLN A 56 14.87 2.56 26.82
CA GLN A 56 13.81 1.88 27.57
C GLN A 56 13.84 2.26 29.06
N GLU A 57 15.03 2.25 29.66
CA GLU A 57 15.19 2.54 31.09
C GLU A 57 14.94 4.02 31.41
N GLN A 58 15.25 4.94 30.49
CA GLN A 58 14.87 6.35 30.61
C GLN A 58 13.35 6.55 30.53
N LEU A 59 12.66 5.81 29.66
CA LEU A 59 11.20 5.82 29.57
C LEU A 59 10.56 5.29 30.85
N ASP A 60 11.04 4.17 31.38
CA ASP A 60 10.52 3.58 32.62
C ASP A 60 10.77 4.49 33.84
N GLN A 61 11.92 5.16 33.90
CA GLN A 61 12.21 6.15 34.93
C GLN A 61 11.31 7.39 34.81
N ALA A 62 11.04 7.88 33.60
CA ALA A 62 10.13 9.01 33.37
C ALA A 62 8.68 8.66 33.74
N VAL A 63 8.21 7.46 33.40
CA VAL A 63 6.88 6.95 33.77
C VAL A 63 6.77 6.79 35.29
N THR A 64 7.80 6.22 35.93
CA THR A 64 7.81 6.02 37.39
C THR A 64 7.88 7.35 38.16
N ALA A 65 8.64 8.33 37.66
CA ALA A 65 8.71 9.68 38.24
C ALA A 65 7.39 10.46 38.07
N SER A 66 6.71 10.28 36.93
CA SER A 66 5.39 10.85 36.67
C SER A 66 4.31 10.21 37.56
N GLN A 67 4.39 8.90 37.82
CA GLN A 67 3.46 8.21 38.74
C GLN A 67 3.69 8.62 40.20
N ARG A 68 4.94 8.72 40.68
CA ARG A 68 5.24 9.15 42.07
C ARG A 68 4.83 10.58 42.40
N SER A 69 4.72 11.46 41.41
CA SER A 69 4.25 12.84 41.61
C SER A 69 2.71 12.94 41.73
N THR A 70 1.96 11.89 41.41
CA THR A 70 0.48 11.87 41.50
C THR A 70 -0.10 11.31 42.81
N SER A 71 0.71 10.69 43.69
CA SER A 71 0.20 10.02 44.91
C SER A 71 0.18 10.86 46.20
N LYS A 72 0.32 12.19 46.13
CA LYS A 72 0.19 13.09 47.31
C LYS A 72 -0.77 14.25 47.07
N ARG A 73 -2.01 13.94 46.70
CA ARG A 73 -3.14 14.85 46.96
C ARG A 73 -4.43 14.04 47.09
N SER A 74 -4.86 13.82 48.32
CA SER A 74 -6.20 13.32 48.61
C SER A 74 -7.23 14.28 48.01
N SER A 75 -7.95 13.81 47.00
CA SER A 75 -9.07 14.48 46.32
C SER A 75 -10.02 13.36 45.85
N PRO A 76 -11.35 13.58 45.86
CA PRO A 76 -12.33 12.49 45.82
C PRO A 76 -12.23 11.72 44.50
N GLU A 77 -12.62 10.43 44.54
CA GLU A 77 -12.55 9.45 43.45
C GLU A 77 -12.56 10.08 42.05
N PRO A 78 -11.56 9.79 41.19
CA PRO A 78 -11.64 10.18 39.80
C PRO A 78 -12.77 9.36 39.20
N SER A 79 -13.89 10.02 38.96
CA SER A 79 -14.92 9.45 38.14
C SER A 79 -14.30 8.99 36.81
N ASP A 80 -14.78 7.83 36.41
CA ASP A 80 -14.38 6.95 35.31
C ASP A 80 -14.59 7.56 33.91
N TYR A 81 -14.40 8.88 33.78
CA TYR A 81 -14.35 9.58 32.51
C TYR A 81 -12.92 9.46 31.96
N ALA A 82 -12.51 8.23 31.64
CA ALA A 82 -11.51 8.05 30.61
C ALA A 82 -11.97 8.89 29.42
N SER A 83 -11.17 9.88 29.04
CA SER A 83 -11.41 10.68 27.84
C SER A 83 -11.21 9.75 26.65
N THR A 84 -12.19 8.89 26.40
CA THR A 84 -12.22 8.00 25.24
C THR A 84 -12.35 8.91 24.05
N VAL A 85 -11.38 8.84 23.13
CA VAL A 85 -11.48 9.47 21.82
C VAL A 85 -12.87 9.16 21.26
N ARG A 86 -13.70 10.19 21.10
CA ARG A 86 -15.03 10.08 20.50
C ARG A 86 -14.85 10.31 19.02
N LEU A 87 -14.89 9.24 18.24
CA LEU A 87 -14.97 9.38 16.78
C LEU A 87 -16.21 10.23 16.46
N LYS A 88 -16.17 11.02 15.38
CA LYS A 88 -17.37 11.72 14.90
C LYS A 88 -18.45 10.69 14.55
N ASP A 89 -19.72 11.04 14.67
CA ASP A 89 -20.79 10.19 14.14
C ASP A 89 -20.81 10.28 12.61
N PRO A 90 -21.02 9.15 11.89
CA PRO A 90 -21.21 9.18 10.45
C PRO A 90 -22.51 9.89 10.09
N ASP A 91 -22.53 10.45 8.88
CA ASP A 91 -23.75 10.97 8.28
C ASP A 91 -24.76 9.84 8.06
N PRO A 92 -26.08 10.11 8.14
CA PRO A 92 -27.09 9.07 7.98
C PRO A 92 -27.06 8.43 6.59
N LEU A 93 -27.11 7.10 6.53
CA LEU A 93 -27.24 6.34 5.28
C LEU A 93 -28.68 6.41 4.76
N THR A 94 -28.86 6.84 3.52
CA THR A 94 -30.17 6.89 2.83
C THR A 94 -30.31 5.75 1.82
N ASP A 95 -29.82 5.97 0.61
CA ASP A 95 -29.91 5.11 -0.58
C ASP A 95 -28.55 4.49 -0.92
N GLY A 96 -27.51 4.76 -0.13
CA GLY A 96 -26.15 4.27 -0.38
C GLY A 96 -25.37 5.09 -1.41
N ALA A 97 -25.84 6.27 -1.82
CA ALA A 97 -25.09 7.15 -2.72
C ALA A 97 -24.16 8.11 -1.96
N LEU A 98 -24.69 8.81 -0.95
CA LEU A 98 -23.94 9.79 -0.13
C LEU A 98 -24.38 9.73 1.34
N PRO A 99 -23.59 9.13 2.24
CA PRO A 99 -22.34 8.40 1.98
C PRO A 99 -22.56 7.12 1.16
N SER A 100 -21.51 6.65 0.48
CA SER A 100 -21.54 5.30 -0.10
C SER A 100 -21.73 4.26 1.01
N PHE A 101 -22.38 3.14 0.68
CA PHE A 101 -22.63 2.10 1.68
C PHE A 101 -21.33 1.61 2.34
N ASP A 102 -20.27 1.33 1.57
CA ASP A 102 -18.99 0.88 2.10
C ASP A 102 -18.33 1.90 3.02
N ASN A 103 -18.32 3.18 2.63
CA ASN A 103 -17.76 4.24 3.47
C ASN A 103 -18.55 4.39 4.77
N TRP A 104 -19.88 4.27 4.72
CA TRP A 104 -20.72 4.31 5.91
C TRP A 104 -20.48 3.10 6.81
N ARG A 105 -20.39 1.89 6.22
CA ARG A 105 -20.12 0.64 6.94
C ARG A 105 -18.80 0.71 7.68
N ILE A 106 -17.71 1.11 7.02
CA ILE A 106 -16.39 1.28 7.64
C ILE A 106 -16.47 2.22 8.84
N GLN A 107 -17.14 3.37 8.69
CA GLN A 107 -17.29 4.34 9.78
C GLN A 107 -18.08 3.77 10.97
N ILE A 108 -19.13 2.97 10.73
CA ILE A 108 -19.91 2.32 11.79
C ILE A 108 -19.07 1.26 12.50
N GLU A 109 -18.35 0.41 11.76
CA GLU A 109 -17.50 -0.64 12.30
C GLU A 109 -16.36 -0.05 13.14
N ASP A 110 -15.68 0.98 12.63
CA ASP A 110 -14.64 1.72 13.36
C ASP A 110 -15.19 2.39 14.63
N LYS A 111 -16.41 2.94 14.55
CA LYS A 111 -17.08 3.53 15.71
C LYS A 111 -17.32 2.50 16.80
N PHE A 112 -17.78 1.31 16.44
CA PHE A 112 -17.99 0.22 17.39
C PHE A 112 -16.69 -0.30 17.98
N LEU A 113 -15.62 -0.34 17.19
CA LEU A 113 -14.30 -0.77 17.64
C LEU A 113 -13.68 0.24 18.62
N ILE A 114 -13.58 1.52 18.23
CA ILE A 114 -12.92 2.57 19.01
C ILE A 114 -13.72 2.88 20.29
N ASN A 115 -15.05 2.86 20.20
CA ASN A 115 -15.93 3.15 21.33
C ASN A 115 -16.57 1.88 21.93
N ALA A 116 -15.86 0.74 21.88
CA ALA A 116 -16.36 -0.56 22.35
C ALA A 116 -16.95 -0.55 23.77
N ARG A 117 -16.39 0.26 24.69
CA ARG A 117 -16.93 0.44 26.06
C ARG A 117 -18.37 0.97 26.06
N MET A 118 -18.72 1.83 25.10
CA MET A 118 -20.08 2.37 24.93
C MET A 118 -20.98 1.41 24.13
N PHE A 119 -20.41 0.64 23.21
CA PHE A 119 -21.10 -0.33 22.35
C PHE A 119 -20.95 -1.76 22.87
N ASN A 120 -21.27 -1.96 24.15
CA ASN A 120 -21.03 -3.20 24.88
C ASN A 120 -22.10 -4.29 24.69
N SER A 121 -23.16 -4.02 23.91
CA SER A 121 -24.20 -5.00 23.59
C SER A 121 -24.69 -4.82 22.16
N GLU A 122 -25.18 -5.91 21.57
CA GLU A 122 -25.75 -5.89 20.22
C GLU A 122 -26.96 -4.98 20.13
N GLN A 123 -27.79 -4.90 21.18
CA GLN A 123 -28.96 -4.02 21.21
C GLN A 123 -28.58 -2.54 21.10
N VAL A 124 -27.47 -2.12 21.72
CA VAL A 124 -26.96 -0.74 21.63
C VAL A 124 -26.42 -0.46 20.24
N LYS A 125 -25.67 -1.40 19.65
CA LYS A 125 -25.16 -1.28 18.27
C LYS A 125 -26.29 -1.23 17.24
N MET A 126 -27.28 -2.11 17.36
CA MET A 126 -28.47 -2.14 16.50
C MET A 126 -29.26 -0.84 16.57
N ALA A 127 -29.47 -0.31 17.79
CA ALA A 127 -30.13 0.98 17.98
C ALA A 127 -29.34 2.13 17.36
N TYR A 128 -28.02 2.08 17.45
CA TYR A 128 -27.15 3.06 16.82
C TYR A 128 -27.25 3.01 15.29
N ILE A 129 -27.14 1.82 14.68
CA ILE A 129 -27.34 1.63 13.24
C ILE A 129 -28.69 2.17 12.79
N PHE A 130 -29.78 1.80 13.46
CA PHE A 130 -31.11 2.27 13.09
C PHE A 130 -31.20 3.81 13.11
N ASN A 131 -30.56 4.46 14.09
CA ASN A 131 -30.49 5.93 14.19
C ASN A 131 -29.48 6.59 13.24
N ARG A 132 -28.60 5.81 12.60
CA ARG A 132 -27.65 6.24 11.56
C ARG A 132 -28.14 5.86 10.15
N THR A 133 -29.39 5.46 10.02
CA THR A 133 -30.07 5.24 8.74
C THR A 133 -31.25 6.21 8.61
N ALA A 134 -31.59 6.57 7.39
CA ALA A 134 -32.71 7.44 7.05
C ALA A 134 -33.40 6.95 5.78
N ASP A 135 -34.61 7.47 5.54
CA ASP A 135 -35.41 7.24 4.35
C ASP A 135 -35.43 5.79 3.85
N VAL A 136 -34.80 5.48 2.71
CA VAL A 136 -34.81 4.16 2.06
C VAL A 136 -34.24 3.09 2.99
N ALA A 137 -33.00 3.22 3.47
CA ALA A 137 -32.37 2.26 4.37
C ALA A 137 -33.21 1.99 5.63
N GLN A 138 -33.72 3.06 6.26
CA GLN A 138 -34.49 2.91 7.50
C GLN A 138 -35.87 2.27 7.27
N LYS A 139 -36.53 2.56 6.13
CA LYS A 139 -37.79 1.90 5.72
C LYS A 139 -37.61 0.39 5.53
N HIS A 140 -36.44 -0.05 5.04
CA HIS A 140 -36.14 -1.47 4.90
C HIS A 140 -35.85 -2.15 6.25
N LEU A 141 -35.22 -1.45 7.20
CA LEU A 141 -34.92 -1.99 8.53
C LEU A 141 -36.15 -2.07 9.46
N ALA A 142 -37.02 -1.05 9.43
CA ALA A 142 -38.11 -0.90 10.40
C ALA A 142 -39.02 -2.14 10.54
N PRO A 143 -39.43 -2.85 9.46
CA PRO A 143 -40.29 -4.03 9.56
C PRO A 143 -39.69 -5.24 10.28
N ARG A 144 -38.34 -5.31 10.40
CA ARG A 144 -37.61 -6.43 11.04
C ARG A 144 -36.82 -6.01 12.29
N TYR A 145 -36.81 -4.72 12.65
CA TYR A 145 -35.94 -4.19 13.71
C TYR A 145 -36.15 -4.83 15.10
N ARG A 146 -37.40 -5.07 15.52
CA ARG A 146 -37.73 -5.71 16.82
C ARG A 146 -38.93 -6.64 16.79
N LYS A 147 -39.72 -6.57 15.74
CA LYS A 147 -41.00 -7.27 15.57
C LYS A 147 -41.09 -7.69 14.12
N GLY A 148 -41.96 -8.64 13.81
CA GLY A 148 -42.13 -9.17 12.45
C GLY A 148 -41.59 -10.59 12.31
N PRO A 149 -41.77 -11.21 11.14
CA PRO A 149 -41.12 -12.47 10.82
C PRO A 149 -39.60 -12.24 10.75
N ASP A 150 -38.84 -13.07 11.45
CA ASP A 150 -37.37 -13.03 11.48
C ASP A 150 -36.77 -11.65 11.86
N PRO A 151 -36.91 -11.23 13.13
CA PRO A 151 -36.34 -9.98 13.62
C PRO A 151 -34.81 -10.06 13.71
N PHE A 152 -34.14 -8.92 13.51
CA PHE A 152 -32.69 -8.84 13.66
C PHE A 152 -32.27 -9.17 15.10
N THR A 153 -31.18 -9.92 15.24
CA THR A 153 -30.58 -10.31 16.53
C THR A 153 -29.20 -9.69 16.76
N SER A 154 -28.59 -9.13 15.72
CA SER A 154 -27.25 -8.55 15.74
C SER A 154 -27.16 -7.31 14.87
N ALA A 155 -26.17 -6.46 15.18
CA ALA A 155 -25.80 -5.31 14.37
C ALA A 155 -25.26 -5.73 12.99
N THR A 156 -24.45 -6.79 12.95
CA THR A 156 -23.93 -7.37 11.71
C THR A 156 -25.06 -7.79 10.78
N GLY A 157 -26.09 -8.48 11.28
CA GLY A 157 -27.24 -8.87 10.45
C GLY A 157 -28.01 -7.69 9.86
N MET A 158 -28.03 -6.53 10.53
CA MET A 158 -28.61 -5.30 9.97
C MET A 158 -27.73 -4.72 8.85
N ILE A 159 -26.41 -4.72 9.02
CA ILE A 159 -25.45 -4.24 8.03
C ILE A 159 -25.51 -5.14 6.79
N ASP A 160 -25.47 -6.46 6.96
CA ASP A 160 -25.51 -7.42 5.85
C ASP A 160 -26.81 -7.30 5.05
N TYR A 161 -27.96 -7.15 5.72
CA TYR A 161 -29.22 -6.93 5.04
C TYR A 161 -29.28 -5.61 4.25
N LEU A 162 -28.65 -4.55 4.76
CA LEU A 162 -28.52 -3.31 4.01
C LEU A 162 -27.57 -3.47 2.80
N ALA A 163 -26.51 -4.26 2.94
CA ALA A 163 -25.61 -4.58 1.85
C ALA A 163 -26.37 -5.30 0.72
N GLU A 164 -27.21 -6.28 1.04
CA GLU A 164 -28.05 -6.98 0.07
C GLU A 164 -28.97 -6.06 -0.75
N ILE A 165 -29.41 -4.94 -0.16
CA ILE A 165 -30.37 -4.03 -0.79
C ILE A 165 -29.68 -2.89 -1.53
N LEU A 166 -28.57 -2.37 -0.97
CA LEU A 166 -27.95 -1.12 -1.41
C LEU A 166 -26.67 -1.32 -2.21
N GLN A 167 -25.96 -2.45 -2.06
CA GLN A 167 -24.76 -2.72 -2.85
C GLN A 167 -25.10 -3.38 -4.18
N ASN A 168 -24.30 -3.07 -5.19
CA ASN A 168 -24.30 -3.80 -6.45
C ASN A 168 -23.49 -5.11 -6.26
N PRO A 169 -24.13 -6.30 -6.35
CA PRO A 169 -23.42 -7.57 -6.19
C PRO A 169 -22.37 -7.82 -7.28
N PHE A 170 -22.44 -7.08 -8.39
CA PHE A 170 -21.52 -7.18 -9.52
C PHE A 170 -20.44 -6.09 -9.53
N GLU A 171 -20.34 -5.25 -8.49
CA GLU A 171 -19.41 -4.11 -8.47
C GLU A 171 -17.97 -4.51 -8.79
N SER A 172 -17.45 -5.59 -8.21
CA SER A 172 -16.10 -6.07 -8.50
C SER A 172 -15.94 -6.55 -9.95
N GLN A 173 -16.99 -7.18 -10.51
CA GLN A 173 -16.99 -7.62 -11.91
C GLN A 173 -17.07 -6.43 -12.88
N ASP A 174 -17.92 -5.45 -12.58
CA ASP A 174 -18.07 -4.21 -13.34
C ASP A 174 -16.75 -3.43 -13.32
N ALA A 175 -16.12 -3.30 -12.14
CA ALA A 175 -14.81 -2.69 -12.01
C ALA A 175 -13.72 -3.44 -12.79
N CYS A 176 -13.73 -4.77 -12.83
CA CYS A 176 -12.81 -5.56 -13.65
C CYS A 176 -13.06 -5.35 -15.16
N ILE A 177 -14.32 -5.23 -15.58
CA ILE A 177 -14.68 -4.90 -16.97
C ILE A 177 -14.17 -3.51 -17.33
N ASP A 178 -14.38 -2.53 -16.47
CA ASP A 178 -13.96 -1.14 -16.70
C ASP A 178 -12.44 -0.99 -16.62
N PHE A 179 -11.78 -1.69 -15.69
CA PHE A 179 -10.33 -1.78 -15.60
C PHE A 179 -9.73 -2.31 -16.90
N ARG A 180 -10.31 -3.36 -17.49
CA ARG A 180 -9.83 -3.90 -18.78
C ARG A 180 -9.94 -2.89 -19.92
N LYS A 181 -11.02 -2.08 -19.94
CA LYS A 181 -11.23 -1.02 -20.94
C LYS A 181 -10.42 0.24 -20.67
N LEU A 182 -9.94 0.43 -19.44
CA LEU A 182 -9.17 1.61 -19.05
C LEU A 182 -7.90 1.70 -19.89
N ILE A 183 -7.74 2.84 -20.56
CA ILE A 183 -6.56 3.26 -21.32
C ILE A 183 -6.39 4.75 -21.03
N MET A 184 -5.14 5.18 -20.84
CA MET A 184 -4.81 6.58 -20.65
C MET A 184 -5.13 7.37 -21.92
N LYS A 185 -5.94 8.41 -21.79
CA LYS A 185 -6.28 9.33 -22.87
C LYS A 185 -5.15 10.33 -23.11
N GLU A 186 -5.13 10.91 -24.31
CA GLU A 186 -4.12 11.92 -24.67
C GLU A 186 -4.33 13.26 -23.97
N ASP A 187 -5.55 13.56 -23.53
CA ASP A 187 -5.95 14.83 -22.92
C ASP A 187 -5.97 14.81 -21.38
N GLU A 188 -5.78 13.65 -20.74
CA GLU A 188 -5.74 13.54 -19.29
C GLU A 188 -4.31 13.51 -18.75
N THR A 189 -4.13 13.94 -17.49
CA THR A 189 -2.83 13.83 -16.84
C THR A 189 -2.56 12.40 -16.36
N PHE A 190 -1.29 12.00 -16.32
CA PHE A 190 -0.93 10.69 -15.76
C PHE A 190 -1.42 10.52 -14.31
N ALA A 191 -1.46 11.59 -13.51
CA ALA A 191 -1.92 11.53 -12.13
C ALA A 191 -3.42 11.18 -12.03
N GLU A 192 -4.27 11.81 -12.86
CA GLU A 192 -5.71 11.50 -12.93
C GLU A 192 -5.96 10.08 -13.44
N PHE A 193 -5.26 9.67 -14.49
CA PHE A 193 -5.33 8.30 -14.99
C PHE A 193 -4.91 7.29 -13.90
N TYR A 194 -3.80 7.53 -13.20
CA TYR A 194 -3.26 6.60 -12.23
C TYR A 194 -4.14 6.44 -10.98
N THR A 195 -4.85 7.49 -10.55
CA THR A 195 -5.84 7.37 -9.47
C THR A 195 -7.02 6.49 -9.89
N HIS A 196 -7.53 6.65 -11.12
CA HIS A 196 -8.57 5.78 -11.67
C HIS A 196 -8.09 4.32 -11.82
N PHE A 197 -6.86 4.13 -12.30
CA PHE A 197 -6.23 2.82 -12.40
C PHE A 197 -6.19 2.10 -11.05
N LEU A 198 -5.69 2.77 -10.00
CA LEU A 198 -5.61 2.18 -8.66
C LEU A 198 -7.00 1.94 -8.05
N HIS A 199 -7.95 2.85 -8.29
CA HIS A 199 -9.31 2.71 -7.79
C HIS A 199 -10.01 1.48 -8.37
N LEU A 200 -9.99 1.33 -9.70
CA LEU A 200 -10.58 0.17 -10.39
C LEU A 200 -9.84 -1.13 -10.06
N ALA A 201 -8.50 -1.07 -9.96
CA ALA A 201 -7.71 -2.23 -9.55
C ALA A 201 -8.08 -2.72 -8.14
N GLY A 202 -8.30 -1.80 -7.20
CA GLY A 202 -8.71 -2.11 -5.83
C GLY A 202 -10.09 -2.75 -5.77
N ILE A 203 -11.10 -2.15 -6.41
CA ILE A 203 -12.47 -2.69 -6.44
C ILE A 203 -12.54 -4.03 -7.19
N GLY A 204 -11.82 -4.13 -8.31
CA GLY A 204 -11.74 -5.34 -9.11
C GLY A 204 -10.87 -6.45 -8.51
N ASN A 205 -10.21 -6.21 -7.37
CA ASN A 205 -9.26 -7.13 -6.74
C ASN A 205 -8.19 -7.66 -7.71
N ILE A 206 -7.64 -6.78 -8.54
CA ILE A 206 -6.64 -7.15 -9.54
C ILE A 206 -5.33 -7.57 -8.84
N PRO A 207 -4.74 -8.73 -9.16
CA PRO A 207 -3.50 -9.18 -8.52
C PRO A 207 -2.37 -8.18 -8.68
N THR A 208 -1.60 -7.95 -7.61
CA THR A 208 -0.51 -6.96 -7.60
C THR A 208 0.55 -7.24 -8.66
N ASP A 209 0.79 -8.53 -8.96
CA ASP A 209 1.76 -8.97 -9.97
C ASP A 209 1.34 -8.59 -11.40
N ASP A 210 0.03 -8.47 -11.65
CA ASP A 210 -0.53 -8.08 -12.95
C ASP A 210 -0.54 -6.56 -13.14
N LEU A 211 -0.49 -5.78 -12.05
CA LEU A 211 -0.62 -4.31 -12.11
C LEU A 211 0.52 -3.62 -12.86
N GLN A 212 1.74 -4.16 -12.81
CA GLN A 212 2.87 -3.55 -13.51
C GLN A 212 2.72 -3.68 -15.04
N PRO A 213 2.52 -4.88 -15.61
CA PRO A 213 2.34 -5.02 -17.05
C PRO A 213 1.07 -4.33 -17.52
N ASP A 214 -0.04 -4.44 -16.76
CA ASP A 214 -1.28 -3.74 -17.10
C ASP A 214 -1.11 -2.22 -17.09
N LEU A 215 -0.36 -1.66 -16.13
CA LEU A 215 -0.10 -0.22 -16.12
C LEU A 215 0.63 0.20 -17.38
N TYR A 216 1.69 -0.52 -17.76
CA TYR A 216 2.48 -0.21 -18.95
C TYR A 216 1.62 -0.26 -20.23
N ASP A 217 0.85 -1.32 -20.42
CA ASP A 217 0.02 -1.53 -21.61
C ASP A 217 -1.09 -0.47 -21.77
N LYS A 218 -1.50 0.14 -20.66
CA LYS A 218 -2.56 1.17 -20.62
C LYS A 218 -2.04 2.60 -20.76
N LEU A 219 -0.73 2.83 -20.79
CA LEU A 219 -0.14 4.15 -21.01
C LEU A 219 -0.36 4.63 -22.45
N THR A 220 -0.27 5.94 -22.66
CA THR A 220 -0.16 6.50 -24.02
C THR A 220 1.15 6.06 -24.69
N PRO A 221 1.18 5.93 -26.03
CA PRO A 221 2.39 5.52 -26.74
C PRO A 221 3.62 6.39 -26.45
N ALA A 222 3.43 7.70 -26.27
CA ALA A 222 4.50 8.62 -25.92
C ALA A 222 5.14 8.32 -24.55
N LEU A 223 4.31 7.98 -23.55
CA LEU A 223 4.79 7.60 -22.23
C LEU A 223 5.41 6.20 -22.24
N GLN A 224 4.80 5.23 -22.92
CA GLN A 224 5.38 3.89 -23.12
C GLN A 224 6.80 3.99 -23.68
N GLN A 225 6.98 4.74 -24.77
CA GLN A 225 8.28 4.92 -25.40
C GLN A 225 9.32 5.58 -24.47
N SER A 226 8.88 6.48 -23.60
CA SER A 226 9.75 7.20 -22.67
C SER A 226 10.22 6.35 -21.49
N VAL A 227 9.41 5.37 -21.06
CA VAL A 227 9.74 4.48 -19.93
C VAL A 227 10.33 3.14 -20.37
N LEU A 228 10.15 2.74 -21.63
CA LEU A 228 10.67 1.51 -22.23
C LEU A 228 12.16 1.23 -21.93
N PRO A 229 13.08 2.21 -21.96
CA PRO A 229 14.49 1.96 -21.67
C PRO A 229 14.78 1.53 -20.23
N PHE A 230 13.82 1.64 -19.32
CA PHE A 230 13.96 1.36 -17.90
C PHE A 230 13.07 0.19 -17.44
N LEU A 231 12.28 -0.41 -18.34
CA LEU A 231 11.24 -1.37 -18.00
C LEU A 231 11.77 -2.59 -17.23
N ASP A 232 12.99 -3.03 -17.53
CA ASP A 232 13.71 -4.12 -16.86
C ASP A 232 13.97 -3.87 -15.36
N THR A 233 14.08 -2.60 -14.97
CA THR A 233 14.27 -2.19 -13.56
C THR A 233 12.97 -1.82 -12.85
N LEU A 234 11.90 -1.56 -13.60
CA LEU A 234 10.61 -1.07 -13.09
C LEU A 234 9.65 -2.23 -12.79
N LEU A 235 10.06 -3.13 -11.89
CA LEU A 235 9.36 -4.39 -11.59
C LEU A 235 8.02 -4.26 -10.86
N THR A 236 7.64 -3.05 -10.44
CA THR A 236 6.37 -2.82 -9.73
C THR A 236 5.60 -1.68 -10.38
N SER A 237 4.26 -1.74 -10.31
CA SER A 237 3.38 -0.67 -10.78
C SER A 237 3.74 0.67 -10.14
N LYS A 238 4.11 0.66 -8.85
CA LYS A 238 4.56 1.85 -8.12
C LYS A 238 5.85 2.45 -8.68
N ALA A 239 6.86 1.62 -8.98
CA ALA A 239 8.10 2.09 -9.56
C ALA A 239 7.89 2.70 -10.95
N LEU A 240 7.08 2.02 -11.78
CA LEU A 240 6.70 2.50 -13.11
C LEU A 240 5.95 3.83 -13.02
N ALA A 241 4.94 3.92 -12.15
CA ALA A 241 4.16 5.14 -11.97
C ALA A 241 5.01 6.35 -11.52
N HIS A 242 5.96 6.11 -10.60
CA HIS A 242 6.90 7.15 -10.18
C HIS A 242 7.74 7.66 -11.36
N LYS A 243 8.22 6.76 -12.24
CA LYS A 243 8.96 7.16 -13.44
C LYS A 243 8.07 7.94 -14.43
N CYS A 244 6.82 7.50 -14.64
CA CYS A 244 5.86 8.20 -15.48
C CYS A 244 5.59 9.63 -15.01
N LEU A 245 5.45 9.84 -13.69
CA LEU A 245 5.30 11.18 -13.10
C LEU A 245 6.50 12.08 -13.43
N LEU A 246 7.73 11.58 -13.18
CA LEU A 246 8.95 12.33 -13.46
C LEU A 246 9.09 12.71 -14.94
N VAL A 247 8.81 11.76 -15.84
CA VAL A 247 8.87 12.00 -17.29
C VAL A 247 7.83 13.05 -17.72
N THR A 248 6.61 12.96 -17.18
CA THR A 248 5.53 13.90 -17.50
C THR A 248 5.87 15.33 -17.07
N GLU A 249 6.47 15.49 -15.89
CA GLU A 249 6.95 16.79 -15.41
C GLU A 249 8.07 17.34 -16.29
N LEU A 250 9.05 16.51 -16.68
CA LEU A 250 10.12 16.93 -17.57
C LEU A 250 9.59 17.37 -18.94
N LEU A 251 8.66 16.62 -19.53
CA LEU A 251 8.05 16.97 -20.82
C LEU A 251 7.28 18.30 -20.74
N ARG A 252 6.54 18.52 -19.65
CA ARG A 252 5.84 19.79 -19.41
C ARG A 252 6.83 20.96 -19.33
N ASN A 253 7.89 20.81 -18.55
CA ASN A 253 8.91 21.85 -18.39
C ASN A 253 9.61 22.20 -19.73
N VAL A 254 9.89 21.20 -20.56
CA VAL A 254 10.48 21.42 -21.89
C VAL A 254 9.50 22.14 -22.82
N ALA A 255 8.22 21.74 -22.83
CA ALA A 255 7.19 22.38 -23.65
C ALA A 255 6.98 23.85 -23.26
N GLU A 256 6.95 24.16 -21.97
CA GLU A 256 6.86 25.53 -21.45
C GLU A 256 8.09 26.35 -21.83
N SER A 257 9.29 25.78 -21.70
CA SER A 257 10.53 26.44 -22.11
C SER A 257 10.50 26.82 -23.59
N LEU A 258 10.14 25.87 -24.47
CA LEU A 258 10.05 26.11 -25.91
C LEU A 258 9.01 27.18 -26.27
N ARG A 259 7.88 27.21 -25.57
CA ARG A 259 6.86 28.26 -25.73
C ARG A 259 7.39 29.65 -25.38
N LEU A 260 8.07 29.78 -24.24
CA LEU A 260 8.67 31.04 -23.79
C LEU A 260 9.83 31.52 -24.67
N PHE A 261 10.51 30.60 -25.37
CA PHE A 261 11.52 30.94 -26.38
C PHE A 261 10.88 31.35 -27.72
N GLY A 262 9.73 30.76 -28.09
CA GLY A 262 8.95 31.14 -29.27
C GLY A 262 8.29 32.51 -29.16
N GLU A 263 7.73 32.84 -28.00
CA GLU A 263 7.09 34.16 -27.74
C GLU A 263 8.10 35.31 -27.67
N ARG A 264 9.39 35.03 -27.39
CA ARG A 264 10.48 36.04 -27.37
C ARG A 264 11.12 36.32 -28.74
N ARG A 265 10.69 35.62 -29.80
CA ARG A 265 11.22 35.76 -31.17
C ARG A 265 10.26 36.46 -32.15
N ASN A 266 9.06 36.84 -31.69
CA ASN A 266 8.11 37.69 -32.42
C ASN A 266 8.06 39.09 -31.78
#